data_AF-A0A5J4RWR3-F1
#
_entry.id   AF-A0A5J4RWR3-F1
#
_cell.length_a   1.000
_cell.length_b   1.000
_cell.length_c   1.000
_cell.angle_alpha   90.00
_cell.angle_beta   90.00
_cell.angle_gamma   90.00
#
_symmetry.space_group_name_H-M   'P 1'
#
loop_
_entity.id
_entity.type
_entity.pdbx_description
1 polymer ?
#
loop_
_entity_poly.entity_id
_entity_poly.type
_entity_poly.pdbx_seq_one_letter_code
_entity_poly.pdbx_strand_id
1 'polypeptide(L)'
;MNILFFSDTHRLHRRLKNLPPADMIIHAGDISFSGEDHEAEDFIRWFGKLDYKYKIFIAGNHDFYFEDETIRRIQQMLPGNAYYLCDSGVEIEGIKCWGSPITPLFNWAFNCERGEQICGHWKLIPKDTDILITHTPPLGILDRTTRGIHTGCEDLLKTVKRITPRYHLFGHIHEAYGMIQSGETTFINGSVLDKNYYIKNKPVIFCYEKELMH
;
A
#
# COMPACT_ATOMS: atom_id res chain seq x y z
N MET A 1 2.39 14.20 -12.05
CA MET A 1 1.48 13.04 -12.21
C MET A 1 0.52 13.04 -11.03
N ASN A 2 -0.78 13.09 -11.27
CA ASN A 2 -1.79 13.01 -10.22
C ASN A 2 -1.98 11.55 -9.81
N ILE A 3 -1.92 11.27 -8.51
CA ILE A 3 -2.01 9.94 -7.93
C ILE A 3 -3.18 9.91 -6.96
N LEU A 4 -4.05 8.92 -7.13
CA LEU A 4 -5.12 8.57 -6.19
C LEU A 4 -4.66 7.38 -5.34
N PHE A 5 -4.75 7.51 -4.02
CA PHE A 5 -4.25 6.51 -3.09
C PHE A 5 -5.26 6.16 -2.01
N PHE A 6 -5.37 4.88 -1.68
CA PHE A 6 -6.16 4.36 -0.57
C PHE A 6 -5.73 2.94 -0.20
N SER A 7 -6.31 2.37 0.85
CA SER A 7 -6.04 1.01 1.31
C SER A 7 -7.20 0.49 2.17
N ASP A 8 -7.11 -0.76 2.61
CA ASP A 8 -7.99 -1.37 3.62
C ASP A 8 -9.45 -1.40 3.17
N THR A 9 -9.70 -1.87 1.96
CA THR A 9 -11.08 -1.88 1.43
C THR A 9 -11.92 -3.02 1.98
N HIS A 10 -11.32 -4.14 2.39
CA HIS A 10 -12.00 -5.32 2.94
C HIS A 10 -13.31 -5.68 2.23
N ARG A 11 -13.25 -5.91 0.91
CA ARG A 11 -14.38 -6.13 -0.03
C ARG A 11 -15.30 -4.95 -0.33
N LEU A 12 -15.18 -3.85 0.40
CA LEU A 12 -16.05 -2.69 0.23
C LEU A 12 -15.61 -1.78 -0.93
N HIS A 13 -14.65 -2.21 -1.75
CA HIS A 13 -14.10 -1.44 -2.87
C HIS A 13 -15.20 -0.96 -3.86
N ARG A 14 -16.24 -1.76 -4.11
CA ARG A 14 -17.39 -1.36 -4.96
C ARG A 14 -18.26 -0.26 -4.36
N ARG A 15 -18.15 0.00 -3.06
CA ARG A 15 -18.86 1.10 -2.37
C ARG A 15 -18.13 2.43 -2.49
N LEU A 16 -16.87 2.43 -2.93
CA LEU A 16 -16.13 3.65 -3.27
C LEU A 16 -16.67 4.21 -4.60
N LYS A 17 -17.72 5.02 -4.50
CA LYS A 17 -18.35 5.69 -5.64
C LYS A 17 -17.65 7.01 -5.92
N ASN A 18 -17.63 7.41 -7.19
CA ASN A 18 -17.10 8.70 -7.65
C ASN A 18 -15.63 8.92 -7.25
N LEU A 19 -14.79 7.90 -7.48
CA LEU A 19 -13.33 8.06 -7.32
C LEU A 19 -12.87 9.24 -8.20
N PRO A 20 -12.04 10.15 -7.67
CA PRO A 20 -11.60 11.32 -8.42
C PRO A 20 -10.72 10.93 -9.61
N PRO A 21 -10.69 11.73 -10.68
CA PRO A 21 -9.77 11.50 -11.79
C PRO A 21 -8.33 11.65 -11.33
N ALA A 22 -7.46 10.77 -11.82
CA ALA A 22 -6.02 10.78 -11.60
C ALA A 22 -5.33 10.05 -12.76
N ASP A 23 -4.00 10.19 -12.85
CA ASP A 23 -3.22 9.44 -13.84
C ASP A 23 -2.95 8.02 -13.34
N MET A 24 -2.62 7.89 -12.04
CA MET A 24 -2.32 6.63 -11.38
C MET A 24 -3.22 6.42 -10.17
N ILE A 25 -3.64 5.18 -9.95
CA ILE A 25 -4.35 4.75 -8.74
C ILE A 25 -3.51 3.68 -8.01
N ILE A 26 -3.37 3.83 -6.69
CA ILE A 26 -2.57 2.93 -5.84
C ILE A 26 -3.44 2.42 -4.69
N HIS A 27 -3.40 1.09 -4.44
CA HIS A 27 -4.03 0.44 -3.29
C HIS A 27 -3.01 -0.27 -2.40
N ALA A 28 -2.94 0.07 -1.11
CA ALA A 28 -1.94 -0.48 -0.17
C ALA A 28 -2.41 -1.66 0.70
N GLY A 29 -3.16 -2.59 0.13
CA GLY A 29 -3.45 -3.88 0.76
C GLY A 29 -4.73 -3.90 1.61
N ASP A 30 -5.02 -5.08 2.15
CA ASP A 30 -6.28 -5.45 2.79
C ASP A 30 -7.47 -5.30 1.83
N ILE A 31 -7.33 -6.05 0.75
CA ILE A 31 -8.32 -6.18 -0.32
C ILE A 31 -9.51 -7.00 0.18
N SER A 32 -9.20 -8.14 0.77
CA SER A 32 -10.13 -9.14 1.27
C SER A 32 -10.46 -8.94 2.75
N PHE A 33 -11.47 -9.64 3.23
CA PHE A 33 -11.84 -9.70 4.64
C PHE A 33 -11.48 -11.06 5.25
N SER A 34 -11.78 -12.16 4.56
CA SER A 34 -11.45 -13.52 5.01
C SER A 34 -10.31 -14.19 4.24
N GLY A 35 -9.74 -13.50 3.24
CA GLY A 35 -8.65 -14.04 2.41
C GLY A 35 -9.10 -15.01 1.32
N GLU A 36 -10.41 -15.11 1.07
CA GLU A 36 -10.96 -16.04 0.09
C GLU A 36 -10.73 -15.60 -1.36
N ASP A 37 -10.58 -16.59 -2.25
CA ASP A 37 -10.34 -16.44 -3.68
C ASP A 37 -11.33 -15.51 -4.38
N HIS A 38 -12.64 -15.69 -4.12
CA HIS A 38 -13.69 -14.92 -4.74
C HIS A 38 -13.63 -13.43 -4.36
N GLU A 39 -13.11 -13.09 -3.17
CA GLU A 39 -12.94 -11.71 -2.72
C GLU A 39 -11.80 -11.02 -3.48
N ALA A 40 -10.67 -11.73 -3.64
CA ALA A 40 -9.52 -11.27 -4.40
C ALA A 40 -9.85 -11.13 -5.90
N GLU A 41 -10.53 -12.11 -6.49
CA GLU A 41 -10.96 -12.08 -7.89
C GLU A 41 -11.94 -10.92 -8.17
N ASP A 42 -12.87 -10.66 -7.25
CA ASP A 42 -13.81 -9.54 -7.39
C ASP A 42 -13.08 -8.19 -7.41
N PHE A 43 -12.09 -8.03 -6.53
CA PHE A 43 -11.24 -6.84 -6.51
C PHE A 43 -10.40 -6.73 -7.77
N ILE A 44 -9.70 -7.77 -8.20
CA ILE A 44 -8.88 -7.76 -9.43
C ILE A 44 -9.73 -7.32 -10.63
N ARG A 45 -10.95 -7.88 -10.75
CA ARG A 45 -11.89 -7.53 -11.81
C ARG A 45 -12.37 -6.09 -11.72
N TRP A 46 -12.66 -5.60 -10.52
CA TRP A 46 -13.08 -4.22 -10.30
C TRP A 46 -11.93 -3.24 -10.60
N PHE A 47 -10.77 -3.46 -9.99
CA PHE A 47 -9.59 -2.61 -10.08
C PHE A 47 -9.07 -2.53 -11.53
N GLY A 48 -9.00 -3.67 -12.22
CA GLY A 48 -8.60 -3.74 -13.63
C GLY A 48 -9.48 -2.90 -14.56
N LYS A 49 -10.80 -2.82 -14.27
CA LYS A 49 -11.78 -2.06 -15.07
C LYS A 49 -11.79 -0.56 -14.80
N LEU A 50 -11.11 -0.07 -13.77
CA LEU A 50 -11.06 1.36 -13.50
C LEU A 50 -10.29 2.10 -14.60
N ASP A 51 -10.81 3.26 -14.99
CA ASP A 51 -10.28 4.10 -16.07
C ASP A 51 -9.17 5.03 -15.56
N TYR A 52 -8.06 4.42 -15.13
CA TYR A 52 -6.81 5.11 -14.80
C TYR A 52 -5.71 4.63 -15.74
N LYS A 53 -4.82 5.54 -16.11
CA LYS A 53 -3.69 5.25 -17.02
C LYS A 53 -2.77 4.19 -16.43
N TYR A 54 -2.54 4.24 -15.11
CA TYR A 54 -1.75 3.25 -14.38
C TYR A 54 -2.43 2.84 -13.09
N LYS A 55 -2.25 1.57 -12.70
CA LYS A 55 -2.90 0.94 -11.55
C LYS A 55 -1.85 0.14 -10.79
N ILE A 56 -1.66 0.38 -9.50
CA ILE A 56 -0.76 -0.40 -8.65
C ILE A 56 -1.54 -0.90 -7.44
N PHE A 57 -1.34 -2.15 -7.05
CA PHE A 57 -1.73 -2.58 -5.71
C PHE A 57 -0.71 -3.53 -5.10
N ILE A 58 -0.72 -3.60 -3.78
CA ILE A 58 -0.08 -4.64 -2.98
C ILE A 58 -1.16 -5.40 -2.20
N ALA A 59 -0.79 -6.53 -1.60
CA ALA A 59 -1.63 -7.23 -0.64
C ALA A 59 -1.43 -6.67 0.79
N GLY A 60 -2.29 -7.06 1.72
CA GLY A 60 -2.17 -6.81 3.15
C GLY A 60 -2.30 -8.09 3.99
N ASN A 61 -2.48 -7.96 5.31
CA ASN A 61 -2.49 -9.11 6.20
C ASN A 61 -3.77 -9.97 6.11
N HIS A 62 -4.85 -9.47 5.51
CA HIS A 62 -6.06 -10.27 5.26
C HIS A 62 -5.98 -11.13 3.99
N ASP A 63 -4.99 -10.89 3.13
CA ASP A 63 -5.00 -11.28 1.73
C ASP A 63 -4.35 -12.66 1.46
N PHE A 64 -4.77 -13.71 2.20
CA PHE A 64 -4.21 -15.08 2.11
C PHE A 64 -4.16 -15.64 0.69
N TYR A 65 -5.20 -15.44 -0.13
CA TYR A 65 -5.18 -15.84 -1.54
C TYR A 65 -3.95 -15.34 -2.31
N PHE A 66 -3.49 -14.11 -2.04
CA PHE A 66 -2.33 -13.55 -2.71
C PHE A 66 -1.01 -14.12 -2.17
N GLU A 67 -0.97 -14.58 -0.91
CA GLU A 67 0.20 -15.26 -0.33
C GLU A 67 0.37 -16.68 -0.91
N ASP A 68 -0.75 -17.37 -1.15
CA ASP A 68 -0.76 -18.72 -1.71
C ASP A 68 -0.53 -18.76 -3.24
N GLU A 69 -0.64 -17.61 -3.92
CA GLU A 69 -0.52 -17.51 -5.38
C GLU A 69 0.79 -16.87 -5.85
N THR A 70 1.21 -17.23 -7.06
CA THR A 70 2.40 -16.63 -7.66
C THR A 70 2.10 -15.24 -8.22
N ILE A 71 3.04 -14.30 -8.07
CA ILE A 71 2.99 -12.96 -8.68
C ILE A 71 2.65 -13.05 -10.18
N ARG A 72 3.25 -14.02 -10.89
CA ARG A 72 3.01 -14.24 -12.32
C ARG A 72 1.53 -14.52 -12.62
N ARG A 73 0.86 -15.34 -11.82
CA ARG A 73 -0.55 -15.69 -12.03
C ARG A 73 -1.45 -14.49 -11.78
N ILE A 74 -1.25 -13.77 -10.67
CA ILE A 74 -2.00 -12.55 -10.37
C ILE A 74 -1.82 -11.53 -11.50
N GLN A 75 -0.59 -11.33 -11.96
CA GLN A 75 -0.28 -10.40 -13.04
C GLN A 75 -0.93 -10.78 -14.38
N GLN A 76 -1.15 -12.07 -14.66
CA GLN A 76 -1.87 -12.54 -15.86
C GLN A 76 -3.37 -12.24 -15.83
N MET A 77 -3.94 -12.01 -14.65
CA MET A 77 -5.36 -11.64 -14.49
C MET A 77 -5.60 -10.13 -14.67
N LEU A 78 -4.53 -9.34 -14.71
CA LEU A 78 -4.56 -7.89 -14.79
C LEU A 78 -4.40 -7.38 -16.22
N PRO A 79 -5.01 -6.24 -16.58
CA PRO A 79 -4.69 -5.56 -17.83
C PRO A 79 -3.22 -5.08 -17.82
N GLY A 80 -2.63 -4.88 -19.00
CA GLY A 80 -1.21 -4.52 -19.14
C GLY A 80 -0.77 -3.21 -18.48
N ASN A 81 -1.71 -2.38 -17.99
CA ASN A 81 -1.45 -1.14 -17.27
C ASN A 81 -1.72 -1.22 -15.76
N ALA A 82 -1.94 -2.43 -15.23
CA ALA A 82 -2.12 -2.69 -13.82
C ALA A 82 -1.02 -3.63 -13.30
N TYR A 83 -0.47 -3.30 -12.13
CA TYR A 83 0.69 -3.97 -11.55
C TYR A 83 0.37 -4.42 -10.14
N TYR A 84 0.55 -5.72 -9.89
CA TYR A 84 0.61 -6.26 -8.53
C TYR A 84 2.06 -6.28 -8.07
N LEU A 85 2.34 -5.62 -6.95
CA LEU A 85 3.69 -5.61 -6.37
C LEU A 85 3.71 -6.49 -5.11
N CYS A 86 4.72 -7.37 -5.03
CA CYS A 86 4.99 -8.19 -3.85
C CYS A 86 6.50 -8.33 -3.72
N ASP A 87 7.10 -7.51 -2.87
CA ASP A 87 8.55 -7.36 -2.70
C ASP A 87 9.26 -7.05 -4.03
N SER A 88 8.60 -6.25 -4.85
CA SER A 88 8.98 -5.95 -6.23
C SER A 88 8.72 -4.48 -6.57
N GLY A 89 9.34 -4.00 -7.64
CA GLY A 89 9.15 -2.64 -8.13
C GLY A 89 8.71 -2.55 -9.59
N VAL A 90 8.20 -1.39 -9.96
CA VAL A 90 7.85 -1.00 -11.33
C VAL A 90 8.24 0.46 -11.55
N GLU A 91 8.76 0.76 -12.73
CA GLU A 91 9.03 2.15 -13.14
C GLU A 91 7.95 2.62 -14.11
N ILE A 92 7.25 3.69 -13.75
CA ILE A 92 6.14 4.23 -14.53
C ILE A 92 6.43 5.68 -14.85
N GLU A 93 6.63 5.98 -16.13
CA GLU A 93 7.03 7.29 -16.60
C GLU A 93 8.22 7.86 -15.80
N GLY A 94 9.23 7.04 -15.50
CA GLY A 94 10.40 7.48 -14.72
C GLY A 94 10.17 7.67 -13.21
N ILE A 95 9.02 7.24 -12.67
CA ILE A 95 8.76 7.17 -11.22
C ILE A 95 8.95 5.72 -10.77
N LYS A 96 9.85 5.48 -9.82
CA LYS A 96 10.18 4.15 -9.29
C LYS A 96 9.32 3.82 -8.08
N CYS A 97 8.34 2.95 -8.29
CA CYS A 97 7.48 2.44 -7.24
C CYS A 97 7.99 1.09 -6.74
N TRP A 98 8.04 0.88 -5.43
CA TRP A 98 8.36 -0.43 -4.84
C TRP A 98 7.32 -0.80 -3.78
N GLY A 99 6.85 -2.05 -3.81
CA GLY A 99 5.71 -2.50 -3.00
C GLY A 99 5.98 -3.76 -2.17
N SER A 100 5.53 -3.79 -0.92
CA SER A 100 5.59 -4.99 -0.07
C SER A 100 4.35 -5.17 0.83
N PRO A 101 3.79 -6.38 0.91
CA PRO A 101 2.65 -6.69 1.77
C PRO A 101 3.04 -7.02 3.22
N ILE A 102 4.34 -7.17 3.52
CA ILE A 102 4.81 -7.76 4.78
C ILE A 102 4.30 -7.01 6.02
N THR A 103 3.83 -7.79 7.01
CA THR A 103 3.40 -7.31 8.32
C THR A 103 4.00 -8.06 9.51
N PRO A 104 4.27 -7.36 10.64
CA PRO A 104 4.68 -8.00 11.88
C PRO A 104 3.48 -8.54 12.70
N LEU A 105 2.51 -9.20 12.05
CA LEU A 105 1.32 -9.77 12.68
C LEU A 105 1.26 -11.30 12.60
N PHE A 106 1.41 -11.95 13.73
CA PHE A 106 1.37 -13.41 13.82
C PHE A 106 0.03 -14.00 13.37
N ASN A 107 0.06 -15.15 12.68
CA ASN A 107 -1.11 -15.89 12.14
C ASN A 107 -1.95 -15.17 11.08
N TRP A 108 -1.44 -14.11 10.47
CA TRP A 108 -2.05 -13.45 9.33
C TRP A 108 -1.19 -13.61 8.08
N ALA A 109 -1.77 -13.35 6.91
CA ALA A 109 -1.04 -13.41 5.64
C ALA A 109 0.14 -12.43 5.65
N PHE A 110 1.20 -12.79 4.94
CA PHE A 110 2.40 -11.97 4.79
C PHE A 110 3.05 -11.62 6.13
N ASN A 111 2.99 -12.55 7.10
CA ASN A 111 3.61 -12.37 8.41
C ASN A 111 5.14 -12.48 8.32
N CYS A 112 5.84 -11.52 8.92
CA CYS A 112 7.28 -11.60 9.18
C CYS A 112 7.58 -11.19 10.62
N GLU A 113 8.38 -11.99 11.34
CA GLU A 113 8.68 -11.74 12.74
C GLU A 113 9.52 -10.47 12.93
N ARG A 114 9.20 -9.69 13.97
CA ARG A 114 10.03 -8.54 14.36
C ARG A 114 11.44 -8.98 14.76
N GLY A 115 12.43 -8.10 14.58
CA GLY A 115 13.84 -8.41 14.83
C GLY A 115 14.58 -8.70 13.53
N GLU A 116 15.45 -9.71 13.54
CA GLU A 116 16.39 -9.96 12.43
C GLU A 116 15.68 -10.28 11.11
N GLN A 117 14.57 -11.02 11.14
CA GLN A 117 13.83 -11.41 9.93
C GLN A 117 13.29 -10.19 9.18
N ILE A 118 12.44 -9.38 9.83
CA ILE A 118 11.85 -8.21 9.18
C ILE A 118 12.90 -7.13 8.87
N CYS A 119 13.95 -7.02 9.70
CA CYS A 119 15.08 -6.13 9.42
C CYS A 119 15.84 -6.56 8.16
N GLY A 120 16.04 -7.86 7.96
CA GLY A 120 16.57 -8.43 6.73
C GLY A 120 15.67 -8.15 5.53
N HIS A 121 14.36 -8.33 5.70
CA HIS A 121 13.35 -8.10 4.67
C HIS A 121 13.40 -6.69 4.09
N TRP A 122 13.40 -5.67 4.94
CA TRP A 122 13.41 -4.28 4.48
C TRP A 122 14.70 -3.86 3.76
N LYS A 123 15.75 -4.69 3.75
CA LYS A 123 16.95 -4.44 2.93
C LYS A 123 16.70 -4.69 1.43
N LEU A 124 15.61 -5.36 1.06
CA LEU A 124 15.21 -5.58 -0.33
C LEU A 124 14.81 -4.28 -1.05
N ILE A 125 14.42 -3.24 -0.30
CA ILE A 125 13.96 -1.97 -0.87
C ILE A 125 15.13 -1.25 -1.56
N PRO A 126 15.03 -0.96 -2.87
CA PRO A 126 16.04 -0.20 -3.60
C PRO A 126 16.22 1.21 -3.03
N LYS A 127 17.46 1.71 -3.03
CA LYS A 127 17.79 3.03 -2.48
C LYS A 127 17.19 4.20 -3.28
N ASP A 128 16.94 3.98 -4.56
CA ASP A 128 16.40 4.96 -5.52
C ASP A 128 14.88 4.83 -5.68
N THR A 129 14.19 4.30 -4.66
CA THR A 129 12.72 4.21 -4.63
C THR A 129 12.11 5.60 -4.44
N ASP A 130 11.30 6.05 -5.40
CA ASP A 130 10.57 7.32 -5.32
C ASP A 130 9.31 7.21 -4.46
N ILE A 131 8.54 6.15 -4.70
CA ILE A 131 7.29 5.85 -4.00
C ILE A 131 7.39 4.46 -3.37
N LEU A 132 7.46 4.42 -2.04
CA LEU A 132 7.39 3.18 -1.28
C LEU A 132 5.93 2.88 -0.92
N ILE A 133 5.49 1.66 -1.15
CA ILE A 133 4.15 1.18 -0.83
C ILE A 133 4.30 -0.01 0.11
N THR A 134 3.83 0.10 1.35
CA THR A 134 3.82 -1.02 2.30
C THR A 134 2.46 -1.15 2.92
N HIS A 135 2.04 -2.35 3.30
CA HIS A 135 0.82 -2.44 4.10
C HIS A 135 1.07 -1.93 5.53
N THR A 136 2.20 -2.34 6.13
CA THR A 136 2.65 -1.91 7.46
C THR A 136 3.07 -0.43 7.50
N PRO A 137 2.63 0.38 8.48
CA PRO A 137 3.17 1.72 8.70
C PRO A 137 4.55 1.68 9.40
N PRO A 138 5.42 2.69 9.18
CA PRO A 138 6.63 2.84 9.98
C PRO A 138 6.30 3.31 11.41
N LEU A 139 7.11 2.90 12.39
CA LEU A 139 6.89 3.23 13.79
C LEU A 139 6.80 4.75 14.02
N GLY A 140 5.78 5.19 14.74
CA GLY A 140 5.60 6.59 15.14
C GLY A 140 5.02 7.49 14.05
N ILE A 141 4.74 6.97 12.86
CA ILE A 141 4.20 7.73 11.73
C ILE A 141 2.84 7.14 11.34
N LEU A 142 1.76 7.85 11.69
CA LEU A 142 0.38 7.46 11.35
C LEU A 142 0.06 5.99 11.68
N ASP A 143 0.56 5.52 12.83
CA ASP A 143 0.51 4.11 13.29
C ASP A 143 -0.12 3.98 14.69
N ARG A 144 -0.81 5.03 15.15
CA ARG A 144 -1.38 5.09 16.50
C ARG A 144 -2.81 4.58 16.50
N THR A 145 -3.05 3.51 17.25
CA THR A 145 -4.39 2.95 17.49
C THR A 145 -5.25 3.85 18.38
N THR A 146 -6.56 3.57 18.47
CA THR A 146 -7.46 4.27 19.41
C THR A 146 -7.09 4.15 20.90
N ARG A 147 -6.24 3.18 21.26
CA ARG A 147 -5.70 3.04 22.62
C ARG A 147 -4.44 3.90 22.87
N GLY A 148 -4.00 4.68 21.88
CA GLY A 148 -2.78 5.47 21.96
C GLY A 148 -1.49 4.67 21.78
N ILE A 149 -1.60 3.38 21.40
CA ILE A 149 -0.46 2.49 21.20
C ILE A 149 0.01 2.61 19.75
N HIS A 150 1.33 2.76 19.59
CA HIS A 150 2.01 2.71 18.30
C HIS A 150 2.30 1.27 17.89
N THR A 151 1.89 0.87 16.69
CA THR A 151 2.03 -0.50 16.18
C THR A 151 2.91 -0.61 14.95
N GLY A 152 3.47 0.51 14.46
CA GLY A 152 4.32 0.51 13.28
C GLY A 152 5.63 -0.26 13.45
N CYS A 153 6.33 -0.45 12.33
CA CYS A 153 7.59 -1.19 12.29
C CYS A 153 8.80 -0.26 12.48
N GLU A 154 9.63 -0.54 13.49
CA GLU A 154 10.84 0.24 13.78
C GLU A 154 11.89 0.09 12.67
N ASP A 155 12.11 -1.14 12.18
CA ASP A 155 13.09 -1.42 11.13
C ASP A 155 12.65 -0.86 9.77
N LEU A 156 11.34 -0.76 9.53
CA LEU A 156 10.80 -0.05 8.39
C LEU A 156 11.12 1.44 8.50
N LEU A 157 10.88 2.07 9.67
CA LEU A 157 11.25 3.47 9.88
C LEU A 157 12.75 3.72 9.64
N LYS A 158 13.62 2.84 10.17
CA LYS A 158 15.09 2.92 9.93
C LYS A 158 15.41 2.82 8.44
N THR A 159 14.70 1.97 7.70
CA THR A 159 14.88 1.84 6.25
C THR A 159 14.40 3.06 5.50
N VAL A 160 13.21 3.57 5.79
CA VAL A 160 12.67 4.78 5.16
C VAL A 160 13.58 5.98 5.40
N LYS A 161 14.14 6.14 6.60
CA LYS A 161 15.13 7.19 6.89
C LYS A 161 16.44 7.05 6.10
N ARG A 162 16.78 5.83 5.66
CA ARG A 162 17.99 5.55 4.87
C ARG A 162 17.78 5.78 3.38
N ILE A 163 16.59 5.44 2.87
CA ILE A 163 16.28 5.50 1.44
C ILE A 163 15.50 6.77 1.04
N THR A 164 14.89 7.46 2.00
CA THR A 164 14.23 8.76 1.85
C THR A 164 13.34 8.84 0.60
N PRO A 165 12.35 7.94 0.44
CA PRO A 165 11.43 8.01 -0.69
C PRO A 165 10.63 9.31 -0.57
N ARG A 166 10.24 9.90 -1.69
CA ARG A 166 9.43 11.12 -1.67
C ARG A 166 8.05 10.86 -1.08
N TYR A 167 7.48 9.68 -1.37
CA TYR A 167 6.23 9.24 -0.77
C TYR A 167 6.36 7.85 -0.15
N HIS A 168 5.79 7.69 1.04
CA HIS A 168 5.57 6.39 1.66
C HIS A 168 4.07 6.21 1.92
N LEU A 169 3.47 5.29 1.17
CA LEU A 169 2.04 5.01 1.14
C LEU A 169 1.76 3.71 1.88
N PHE A 170 0.82 3.72 2.82
CA PHE A 170 0.47 2.55 3.62
C PHE A 170 -0.95 2.62 4.19
N GLY A 171 -1.35 1.55 4.86
CA GLY A 171 -2.69 1.39 5.43
C GLY A 171 -2.65 0.83 6.84
N HIS A 172 -3.44 -0.23 7.06
CA HIS A 172 -3.45 -1.12 8.21
C HIS A 172 -4.02 -0.53 9.49
N ILE A 173 -3.60 0.69 9.87
CA ILE A 173 -4.06 1.35 11.09
C ILE A 173 -5.19 2.33 10.74
N HIS A 174 -6.40 1.79 10.69
CA HIS A 174 -7.62 2.50 10.26
C HIS A 174 -7.84 3.84 10.97
N GLU A 175 -7.49 3.94 12.25
CA GLU A 175 -7.76 5.13 13.05
C GLU A 175 -6.72 6.24 12.85
N ALA A 176 -5.63 5.95 12.15
CA ALA A 176 -4.52 6.86 11.90
C ALA A 176 -4.47 7.34 10.44
N TYR A 177 -5.58 7.25 9.71
CA TYR A 177 -5.74 7.87 8.39
C TYR A 177 -5.26 9.33 8.40
N GLY A 178 -4.48 9.70 7.39
CA GLY A 178 -3.97 11.06 7.26
C GLY A 178 -2.73 11.16 6.38
N MET A 179 -2.17 12.36 6.36
CA MET A 179 -0.96 12.69 5.62
C MET A 179 -0.08 13.59 6.48
N ILE A 180 1.21 13.24 6.60
CA ILE A 180 2.21 14.06 7.28
C ILE A 180 3.51 14.09 6.48
N GLN A 181 4.25 15.18 6.59
CA GLN A 181 5.58 15.28 6.01
C GLN A 181 6.64 15.23 7.13
N SER A 182 7.68 14.43 6.93
CA SER A 182 8.84 14.39 7.83
C SER A 182 10.11 14.37 6.99
N GLY A 183 10.86 15.49 7.02
CA GLY A 183 11.95 15.72 6.08
C GLY A 183 11.43 15.76 4.64
N GLU A 184 12.07 14.98 3.77
CA GLU A 184 11.75 14.89 2.34
C GLU A 184 10.61 13.90 2.04
N THR A 185 10.29 13.00 2.98
CA THR A 185 9.26 11.99 2.80
C THR A 185 7.90 12.50 3.25
N THR A 186 6.91 12.37 2.36
CA THR A 186 5.49 12.50 2.69
C THR A 186 4.91 11.12 2.96
N PHE A 187 4.38 10.94 4.17
CA PHE A 187 3.76 9.70 4.63
C PHE A 187 2.25 9.81 4.53
N ILE A 188 1.60 8.82 3.95
CA ILE A 188 0.15 8.80 3.78
C ILE A 188 -0.39 7.45 4.27
N ASN A 189 -1.26 7.51 5.28
CA ASN A 189 -2.10 6.39 5.67
C ASN A 189 -3.45 6.52 4.94
N GLY A 190 -3.69 5.60 4.00
CA GLY A 190 -4.81 5.61 3.07
C GLY A 190 -6.02 4.80 3.50
N SER A 191 -6.07 4.33 4.75
CA SER A 191 -7.14 3.44 5.23
C SER A 191 -8.52 4.09 5.05
N VAL A 192 -9.38 3.52 4.20
CA VAL A 192 -10.72 4.10 3.93
C VAL A 192 -11.73 3.78 5.02
N LEU A 193 -11.46 2.74 5.81
CA LEU A 193 -12.33 2.30 6.88
C LEU A 193 -11.94 2.90 8.22
N ASP A 194 -12.91 2.91 9.14
CA ASP A 194 -12.64 3.06 10.57
C ASP A 194 -12.49 1.69 11.25
N LYS A 195 -12.24 1.71 12.57
CA LYS A 195 -12.11 0.48 13.38
C LYS A 195 -13.34 -0.44 13.39
N ASN A 196 -14.50 0.06 12.95
CA ASN A 196 -15.75 -0.70 12.87
C ASN A 196 -16.03 -1.18 11.43
N TYR A 197 -15.06 -1.05 10.52
CA TYR A 197 -15.17 -1.42 9.11
C TYR A 197 -16.21 -0.61 8.34
N TYR A 198 -16.52 0.62 8.78
CA TYR A 198 -17.32 1.55 8.00
C TYR A 198 -16.43 2.43 7.14
N ILE A 199 -16.81 2.62 5.87
CA ILE A 199 -16.17 3.62 5.00
C ILE A 199 -16.39 5.00 5.62
N LYS A 200 -15.31 5.60 6.07
CA LYS A 200 -15.31 6.88 6.77
C LYS A 200 -14.39 7.88 6.09
N ASN A 201 -13.26 7.42 5.56
CA ASN A 201 -12.25 8.27 4.96
C ASN A 201 -12.36 8.24 3.45
N LYS A 202 -11.94 9.34 2.82
CA LYS A 202 -11.90 9.45 1.35
C LYS A 202 -10.54 8.98 0.86
N PRO A 203 -10.45 8.41 -0.35
CA PRO A 203 -9.18 8.26 -1.04
C PRO A 203 -8.42 9.59 -1.11
N VAL A 204 -7.10 9.54 -0.92
CA VAL A 204 -6.21 10.69 -0.92
C VAL A 204 -5.73 10.96 -2.34
N ILE A 205 -5.82 12.21 -2.80
CA ILE A 205 -5.26 12.64 -4.08
C ILE A 205 -4.06 13.55 -3.83
N PHE A 206 -2.95 13.30 -4.54
CA PHE A 206 -1.74 14.13 -4.47
C PHE A 206 -1.03 14.17 -5.83
N CYS A 207 -0.17 15.18 -6.03
CA CYS A 207 0.61 15.32 -7.25
C CYS A 207 2.07 14.92 -6.98
N TYR A 208 2.58 13.97 -7.76
CA TYR A 208 4.02 13.73 -7.88
C TYR A 208 4.60 14.70 -8.91
N GLU A 209 5.35 15.70 -8.44
CA GLU A 209 6.05 16.65 -9.29
C GLU A 209 7.46 16.14 -9.56
N LYS A 210 7.85 15.87 -10.80
CA LYS A 210 9.26 15.59 -11.07
C LYS A 210 10.07 16.87 -10.85
N GLU A 211 11.17 16.78 -10.11
CA GLU A 211 12.14 17.86 -10.11
C GLU A 211 12.70 18.00 -11.53
N LEU A 212 12.58 19.19 -12.10
CA LEU A 212 13.28 19.55 -13.32
C LEU A 212 14.76 19.65 -12.93
N MET A 213 15.58 18.68 -13.32
CA MET A 213 17.02 18.84 -13.25
C MET A 213 17.40 20.01 -14.15
N HIS A 214 17.83 21.12 -13.53
CA HIS A 214 18.43 22.27 -14.20
C HIS A 214 19.92 22.04 -14.43
#